data_AF-A0A8B9UQH9-F1
#
_entry.id   AF-A0A8B9UQH9-F1
#
_cell.length_a   1.000
_cell.length_b   1.000
_cell.length_c   1.000
_cell.angle_alpha   90.00
_cell.angle_beta   90.00
_cell.angle_gamma   90.00
#
_symmetry.space_group_name_H-M   'P 1'
#
loop_
_entity.id
_entity.type
_entity.pdbx_description
1 polymer ?
#
loop_
_entity_poly.entity_id
_entity_poly.type
_entity_poly.pdbx_seq_one_letter_code
_entity_poly.pdbx_strand_id
1 'polypeptide(L)'
;MPQEQYAHRSTMQTSEGPQVYKVGIYGWRKRCLYFFVLLLMILILVNLAMTIWILKVMNFTIDGMGNLRITDKGLKLEGDSEFLKPLYAKEIRSRPGNPLYFQSARNVTVNILNEKTKVLTRLVTGPQAVEAHSQKFEVKTLSGKLLFSADDNEVVVGAERLRVLGAEGTVFPKSIETPNVRADPFKELRLESPTRALVMEAPKGIEINAEAGSLKATCRTELKLESKDGEITLNSAKIKLPNLPQGSSSSAGSRQKIYELCVCPNGRLFLSQAGSSSTCQINTSVCL
;
A
#
# COMPACT_ATOMS: atom_id res chain seq x y z
N MET A 1 -31.67 101.60 80.06
CA MET A 1 -32.33 101.99 81.33
C MET A 1 -33.82 101.82 81.12
N PRO A 2 -34.64 101.33 82.07
CA PRO A 2 -34.38 100.58 83.30
C PRO A 2 -35.10 99.19 83.24
N GLN A 3 -34.85 98.26 84.18
CA GLN A 3 -35.82 97.73 85.18
C GLN A 3 -37.06 97.02 84.57
N GLU A 4 -37.62 95.92 85.07
CA GLU A 4 -37.59 95.13 86.31
C GLU A 4 -38.62 93.98 86.03
N GLN A 5 -38.46 92.71 86.40
CA GLN A 5 -38.39 92.10 87.74
C GLN A 5 -39.65 91.25 87.98
N TYR A 6 -39.40 89.95 88.21
CA TYR A 6 -40.05 89.03 89.16
C TYR A 6 -41.58 88.77 89.02
N ALA A 7 -42.12 87.60 89.38
CA ALA A 7 -41.72 86.66 90.40
C ALA A 7 -42.34 85.27 90.15
N HIS A 8 -41.64 84.22 90.63
CA HIS A 8 -42.12 83.05 91.37
C HIS A 8 -43.38 82.30 90.86
N ARG A 9 -43.41 80.96 90.74
CA ARG A 9 -43.09 80.01 91.82
C ARG A 9 -42.95 78.58 91.29
N SER A 10 -42.01 77.88 91.90
CA SER A 10 -41.57 76.49 91.73
C SER A 10 -42.61 75.46 92.17
N THR A 11 -42.64 74.28 91.53
CA THR A 11 -42.19 73.01 92.16
C THR A 11 -42.02 71.90 91.13
N MET A 12 -40.89 71.22 91.26
CA MET A 12 -40.43 70.06 90.51
C MET A 12 -41.27 68.81 90.79
N GLN A 13 -41.47 67.97 89.77
CA GLN A 13 -41.30 66.52 89.91
C GLN A 13 -40.50 65.98 88.72
N THR A 14 -39.28 65.54 89.05
CA THR A 14 -38.37 64.81 88.18
C THR A 14 -38.79 63.34 88.14
N SER A 15 -38.84 62.75 86.95
CA SER A 15 -38.66 61.30 86.78
C SER A 15 -37.96 61.06 85.45
N GLU A 16 -36.67 60.75 85.54
CA GLU A 16 -35.86 60.29 84.42
C GLU A 16 -36.22 58.83 84.07
N GLY A 17 -36.36 58.56 82.78
CA GLY A 17 -36.47 57.24 82.15
C GLY A 17 -36.11 57.37 80.66
N PRO A 18 -35.50 56.35 80.02
CA PRO A 18 -34.25 56.50 79.29
C PRO A 18 -34.38 57.10 77.88
N GLN A 19 -33.40 57.94 77.53
CA GLN A 19 -33.18 58.47 76.18
C GLN A 19 -32.78 57.34 75.23
N VAL A 20 -33.77 56.74 74.56
CA VAL A 20 -33.56 55.91 73.39
C VAL A 20 -33.14 56.84 72.24
N TYR A 21 -31.86 56.82 71.88
CA TYR A 21 -31.36 57.50 70.67
C TYR A 21 -32.04 56.89 69.42
N LYS A 22 -33.20 57.44 69.06
CA LYS A 22 -33.76 57.26 67.71
C LYS A 22 -33.00 58.17 66.76
N VAL A 23 -31.92 57.65 66.18
CA VAL A 23 -31.40 58.19 64.91
C VAL A 23 -32.40 57.82 63.81
N GLY A 24 -33.51 58.57 63.77
CA GLY A 24 -34.62 58.36 62.87
C GLY A 24 -34.48 59.21 61.62
N ILE A 25 -33.83 58.68 60.58
CA ILE A 25 -33.89 59.24 59.23
C ILE A 25 -35.31 58.99 58.68
N TYR A 26 -36.16 60.02 58.67
CA TYR A 26 -37.57 59.99 58.24
C TYR A 26 -37.76 60.58 56.83
N GLY A 27 -38.69 60.00 56.04
CA GLY A 27 -39.35 60.65 54.90
C GLY A 27 -38.78 60.37 53.50
N TRP A 28 -39.55 59.62 52.68
CA TRP A 28 -39.41 59.36 51.22
C TRP A 28 -38.12 58.72 50.68
N ARG A 29 -36.94 59.16 51.12
CA ARG A 29 -35.63 58.57 50.77
C ARG A 29 -35.52 57.12 51.22
N LYS A 30 -36.12 56.75 52.36
CA LYS A 30 -36.20 55.34 52.83
C LYS A 30 -37.02 54.46 51.87
N ARG A 31 -38.16 54.96 51.35
CA ARG A 31 -39.00 54.23 50.39
C ARG A 31 -38.31 54.10 49.03
N CYS A 32 -37.60 55.14 48.59
CA CYS A 32 -36.77 55.09 47.39
C CYS A 32 -35.60 54.10 47.55
N LEU A 33 -34.94 54.10 48.72
CA LEU A 33 -33.87 53.15 49.02
C LEU A 33 -34.39 51.71 49.11
N TYR A 34 -35.53 51.46 49.77
CA TYR A 34 -36.14 50.13 49.80
C TYR A 34 -36.61 49.67 48.42
N PHE A 35 -37.17 50.57 47.60
CA PHE A 35 -37.53 50.26 46.21
C PHE A 35 -36.29 49.95 45.37
N PHE A 36 -35.21 50.72 45.53
CA PHE A 36 -33.94 50.48 44.84
C PHE A 36 -33.30 49.15 45.28
N VAL A 37 -33.27 48.86 46.58
CA VAL A 37 -32.78 47.59 47.12
C VAL A 37 -33.65 46.42 46.65
N LEU A 38 -34.98 46.60 46.59
CA LEU A 38 -35.90 45.59 46.08
C LEU A 38 -35.71 45.36 44.58
N LEU A 39 -35.55 46.42 43.79
CA LEU A 39 -35.23 46.33 42.35
C LEU A 39 -33.89 45.63 42.13
N LEU A 40 -32.88 45.96 42.94
CA LEU A 40 -31.56 45.32 42.89
C LEU A 40 -31.65 43.83 43.29
N MET A 41 -32.44 43.48 44.31
CA MET A 41 -32.72 42.09 44.67
C MET A 41 -33.43 41.34 43.54
N ILE A 42 -34.40 41.96 42.86
CA ILE A 42 -35.07 41.37 41.70
C ILE A 42 -34.07 41.15 40.56
N LEU A 43 -33.22 42.13 40.26
CA LEU A 43 -32.17 41.98 39.24
C LEU A 43 -31.22 40.84 39.58
N ILE A 44 -30.80 40.69 40.83
CA ILE A 44 -29.98 39.56 41.28
C ILE A 44 -30.73 38.24 41.09
N LEU A 45 -32.00 38.15 41.47
CA LEU A 45 -32.79 36.93 41.32
C LEU A 45 -32.98 36.54 39.86
N VAL A 46 -33.25 37.51 38.97
CA VAL A 46 -33.34 37.29 37.53
C VAL A 46 -32.00 36.84 36.96
N ASN A 47 -30.90 37.49 37.33
CA ASN A 47 -29.56 37.10 36.89
C ASN A 47 -29.17 35.70 37.39
N LEU A 48 -29.52 35.35 38.63
CA LEU A 48 -29.30 34.02 39.19
C LEU A 48 -30.13 32.96 38.44
N ALA A 49 -31.41 33.24 38.21
CA ALA A 49 -32.30 32.33 37.47
C ALA A 49 -31.82 32.13 36.02
N MET A 50 -31.41 33.21 35.34
CA MET A 50 -30.80 33.14 34.00
C MET A 50 -29.51 32.33 34.01
N THR A 51 -28.65 32.50 35.02
CA THR A 51 -27.40 31.74 35.14
C THR A 51 -27.68 30.25 35.35
N ILE A 52 -28.59 29.89 36.25
CA ILE A 52 -29.00 28.50 36.49
C ILE A 52 -29.61 27.89 35.22
N TRP A 53 -30.41 28.66 34.48
CA TRP A 53 -30.96 28.22 33.20
C TRP A 53 -29.85 27.96 32.18
N ILE A 54 -28.92 28.89 31.97
CA ILE A 54 -27.80 28.70 31.04
C ILE A 54 -27.00 27.44 31.39
N LEU A 55 -26.68 27.23 32.67
CA LEU A 55 -25.98 26.02 33.13
C LEU A 55 -26.77 24.74 32.79
N LYS A 56 -28.09 24.77 32.98
CA LYS A 56 -28.97 23.64 32.64
C LYS A 56 -29.02 23.37 31.12
N VAL A 57 -29.16 24.41 30.29
CA VAL A 57 -29.24 24.28 28.82
C VAL A 57 -27.91 23.86 28.22
N MET A 58 -26.79 24.39 28.73
CA MET A 58 -25.45 23.98 28.32
C MET A 58 -25.04 22.59 28.84
N ASN A 59 -25.94 21.91 29.58
CA ASN A 59 -25.70 20.62 30.21
C ASN A 59 -24.37 20.62 31.00
N PHE A 60 -24.18 21.68 31.78
CA PHE A 60 -23.01 21.86 32.64
C PHE A 60 -23.27 21.13 33.95
N THR A 61 -22.58 20.01 34.14
CA THR A 61 -22.62 19.21 35.36
C THR A 61 -21.29 19.33 36.10
N ILE A 62 -21.25 18.86 37.34
CA ILE A 62 -20.00 18.81 38.13
C ILE A 62 -18.95 17.94 37.39
N ASP A 63 -19.40 16.97 36.60
CA ASP A 63 -18.55 16.05 35.84
C ASP A 63 -18.11 16.61 34.47
N GLY A 64 -18.65 17.75 34.01
CA GLY A 64 -18.20 18.42 32.78
C GLY A 64 -19.27 19.19 32.00
N MET A 65 -19.00 19.49 30.73
CA MET A 65 -19.86 20.28 29.84
C MET A 65 -20.28 19.45 28.62
N GLY A 66 -21.57 19.14 28.49
CA GLY A 66 -22.09 18.35 27.36
C GLY A 66 -21.45 16.95 27.28
N ASN A 67 -20.80 16.63 26.16
CA ASN A 67 -20.05 15.40 25.93
C ASN A 67 -18.63 15.42 26.52
N LEU A 68 -18.15 16.60 26.95
CA LEU A 68 -16.83 16.77 27.56
C LEU A 68 -16.93 16.52 29.06
N ARG A 69 -16.20 15.53 29.55
CA ARG A 69 -16.03 15.20 30.96
C ARG A 69 -14.64 15.59 31.44
N ILE A 70 -14.56 16.15 32.64
CA ILE A 70 -13.29 16.49 33.28
C ILE A 70 -13.00 15.37 34.28
N THR A 71 -11.95 14.61 34.05
CA THR A 71 -11.47 13.56 34.95
C THR A 71 -10.15 13.97 35.61
N ASP A 72 -9.77 13.25 36.66
CA ASP A 72 -8.45 13.34 37.30
C ASP A 72 -7.28 13.18 36.31
N LYS A 73 -7.50 12.44 35.22
CA LYS A 73 -6.51 12.17 34.16
C LYS A 73 -6.53 13.19 33.02
N GLY A 74 -7.47 14.13 33.01
CA GLY A 74 -7.58 15.19 32.01
C GLY A 74 -8.98 15.31 31.41
N LEU A 75 -9.05 15.70 30.14
CA LEU A 75 -10.32 15.89 29.43
C LEU A 75 -10.71 14.61 28.68
N LYS A 76 -11.92 14.12 28.91
CA LYS A 76 -12.50 12.96 28.23
C LYS A 76 -13.72 13.40 27.43
N LEU A 77 -13.71 13.18 26.13
CA LEU A 77 -14.84 13.52 25.27
C LEU A 77 -15.59 12.23 24.89
N GLU A 78 -16.86 12.13 25.25
CA GLU A 78 -17.69 10.94 25.02
C GLU A 78 -18.93 11.30 24.20
N GLY A 79 -18.99 10.81 22.96
CA GLY A 79 -20.08 11.06 22.03
C GLY A 79 -19.68 11.91 20.83
N ASP A 80 -20.64 12.19 19.96
CA ASP A 80 -20.43 12.97 18.74
C ASP A 80 -20.00 14.39 19.10
N SER A 81 -18.88 14.83 18.53
CA SER A 81 -18.29 16.12 18.88
C SER A 81 -17.64 16.74 17.65
N GLU A 82 -17.89 18.03 17.46
CA GLU A 82 -17.33 18.80 16.37
C GLU A 82 -16.29 19.79 16.90
N PHE A 83 -15.20 19.96 16.14
CA PHE A 83 -14.14 20.89 16.49
C PHE A 83 -14.05 21.98 15.42
N LEU A 84 -14.21 23.23 15.84
CA LEU A 84 -14.10 24.39 14.96
C LEU A 84 -12.67 24.64 14.46
N LYS A 85 -11.67 24.10 15.17
CA LYS A 85 -10.24 24.24 14.87
C LYS A 85 -9.57 22.87 14.84
N PRO A 86 -8.42 22.73 14.15
CA PRO A 86 -7.64 21.49 14.16
C PRO A 86 -7.24 21.09 15.58
N LEU A 87 -7.30 19.79 15.85
CA LEU A 87 -6.75 19.21 17.07
C LEU A 87 -5.29 18.84 16.86
N TYR A 88 -4.45 19.30 17.79
CA TYR A 88 -3.04 18.92 17.84
C TYR A 88 -2.86 17.95 19.00
N ALA A 89 -2.37 16.75 18.70
CA ALA A 89 -2.08 15.74 19.69
C ALA A 89 -0.64 15.24 19.50
N LYS A 90 0.07 15.03 20.61
CA LYS A 90 1.39 14.40 20.59
C LYS A 90 1.30 12.93 20.19
N GLU A 91 0.23 12.26 20.61
CA GLU A 91 -0.01 10.85 20.34
C GLU A 91 -1.52 10.62 20.13
N ILE A 92 -1.86 9.91 19.06
CA ILE A 92 -3.23 9.46 18.78
C ILE A 92 -3.19 7.94 18.81
N ARG A 93 -3.91 7.33 19.74
CA ARG A 93 -3.97 5.87 19.92
C ARG A 93 -5.40 5.42 20.17
N SER A 94 -5.75 4.26 19.65
CA SER A 94 -6.98 3.58 20.04
C SER A 94 -6.83 2.88 21.39
N ARG A 95 -7.96 2.46 21.96
CA ARG A 95 -7.97 1.58 23.13
C ARG A 95 -7.34 0.23 22.77
N PRO A 96 -6.63 -0.44 23.69
CA PRO A 96 -6.10 -1.79 23.45
C PRO A 96 -7.19 -2.72 22.90
N GLY A 97 -6.86 -3.47 21.85
CA GLY A 97 -7.79 -4.39 21.18
C GLY A 97 -8.86 -3.73 20.30
N ASN A 98 -8.88 -2.40 20.19
CA ASN A 98 -9.83 -1.68 19.33
C ASN A 98 -9.09 -0.96 18.20
N PRO A 99 -9.61 -0.96 16.96
CA PRO A 99 -9.05 -0.19 15.87
C PRO A 99 -9.26 1.33 16.04
N LEU A 100 -8.38 2.12 15.44
CA LEU A 100 -8.53 3.57 15.28
C LEU A 100 -9.15 3.83 13.90
N TYR A 101 -10.35 4.41 13.86
CA TYR A 101 -11.04 4.72 12.62
C TYR A 101 -10.88 6.21 12.28
N PHE A 102 -10.47 6.48 11.03
CA PHE A 102 -10.55 7.80 10.41
C PHE A 102 -11.53 7.72 9.24
N GLN A 103 -12.72 8.30 9.40
CA GLN A 103 -13.76 8.31 8.37
C GLN A 103 -14.01 9.74 7.90
N SER A 104 -14.00 9.95 6.59
CA SER A 104 -14.18 11.26 5.98
C SER A 104 -14.84 11.11 4.61
N ALA A 105 -15.71 12.06 4.25
CA ALA A 105 -16.25 12.17 2.89
C ALA A 105 -15.22 12.69 1.87
N ARG A 106 -14.05 13.13 2.36
CA ARG A 106 -12.93 13.66 1.57
C ARG A 106 -11.64 12.93 1.94
N ASN A 107 -10.56 13.23 1.20
CA ASN A 107 -9.26 12.62 1.44
C ASN A 107 -8.80 12.79 2.90
N VAL A 108 -8.25 11.73 3.46
CA VAL A 108 -7.59 11.74 4.78
C VAL A 108 -6.08 11.82 4.53
N THR A 109 -5.45 12.86 5.06
CA THR A 109 -4.00 13.07 4.92
C THR A 109 -3.32 13.03 6.28
N VAL A 110 -2.38 12.11 6.46
CA VAL A 110 -1.53 12.02 7.64
C VAL A 110 -0.14 12.52 7.26
N ASN A 111 0.29 13.61 7.90
CA ASN A 111 1.63 14.18 7.71
C ASN A 111 2.45 13.97 8.98
N ILE A 112 3.67 13.46 8.81
CA ILE A 112 4.69 13.40 9.87
C ILE A 112 5.67 14.53 9.61
N LEU A 113 5.85 15.41 10.60
CA LEU A 113 6.70 16.59 10.51
C LEU A 113 8.02 16.36 11.25
N ASN A 114 9.11 16.95 10.76
CA ASN A 114 10.37 17.08 11.49
C ASN A 114 10.28 18.20 12.55
N GLU A 115 11.28 18.32 13.42
CA GLU A 115 11.44 19.39 14.42
C GLU A 115 11.33 20.80 13.82
N LYS A 116 11.75 20.96 12.55
CA LYS A 116 11.64 22.21 11.79
C LYS A 116 10.28 22.39 11.10
N THR A 117 9.25 21.63 11.47
CA THR A 117 7.90 21.64 10.88
C THR A 117 7.83 21.31 9.38
N LYS A 118 8.87 20.69 8.82
CA LYS A 118 8.88 20.19 7.43
C LYS A 118 8.26 18.80 7.36
N VAL A 119 7.44 18.55 6.34
CA VAL A 119 6.84 17.23 6.10
C VAL A 119 7.92 16.23 5.68
N LEU A 120 8.08 15.16 6.46
CA LEU A 120 8.98 14.03 6.18
C LEU A 120 8.25 12.90 5.47
N THR A 121 7.08 12.55 6.00
CA THR A 121 6.24 11.47 5.46
C THR A 121 4.82 11.98 5.28
N ARG A 122 4.20 11.61 4.17
CA ARG A 122 2.81 11.91 3.89
C ARG A 122 2.10 10.65 3.40
N LEU A 123 0.99 10.31 4.05
CA LEU A 123 0.07 9.27 3.60
C LEU A 123 -1.26 9.94 3.27
N VAL A 124 -1.70 9.83 2.02
CA VAL A 124 -3.00 10.34 1.55
C VAL A 124 -3.87 9.15 1.18
N THR A 125 -5.03 9.04 1.83
CA THR A 125 -6.07 8.07 1.47
C THR A 125 -7.20 8.83 0.79
N GLY A 126 -7.36 8.65 -0.51
CA GLY A 126 -8.45 9.19 -1.31
C GLY A 126 -9.41 8.11 -1.81
N PRO A 127 -10.49 8.50 -2.50
CA PRO A 127 -11.48 7.54 -3.03
C PRO A 127 -10.94 6.68 -4.18
N GLN A 128 -9.89 7.13 -4.87
CA GLN A 128 -9.31 6.42 -6.01
C GLN A 128 -8.00 5.70 -5.70
N ALA A 129 -7.18 6.27 -4.83
CA ALA A 129 -5.83 5.78 -4.58
C ALA A 129 -5.38 6.07 -3.15
N VAL A 130 -4.41 5.28 -2.71
CA VAL A 130 -3.61 5.54 -1.52
C VAL A 130 -2.22 5.94 -1.97
N GLU A 131 -1.82 7.16 -1.63
CA GLU A 131 -0.52 7.72 -2.00
C GLU A 131 0.36 7.82 -0.75
N ALA A 132 1.57 7.27 -0.82
CA ALA A 132 2.55 7.34 0.24
C ALA A 132 3.82 8.02 -0.27
N HIS A 133 4.19 9.14 0.37
CA HIS A 133 5.47 9.81 0.18
C HIS A 133 6.30 9.57 1.44
N SER A 134 7.30 8.71 1.34
CA SER A 134 8.22 8.38 2.43
C SER A 134 9.56 7.94 1.87
N GLN A 135 10.62 7.97 2.69
CA GLN A 135 11.91 7.39 2.33
C GLN A 135 11.86 5.85 2.26
N LYS A 136 10.94 5.25 3.00
CA LYS A 136 10.72 3.81 3.04
C LYS A 136 9.25 3.53 3.28
N PHE A 137 8.68 2.60 2.54
CA PHE A 137 7.34 2.08 2.74
C PHE A 137 7.40 0.57 2.85
N GLU A 138 6.77 -0.01 3.89
CA GLU A 138 6.76 -1.45 4.13
C GLU A 138 5.34 -1.93 4.45
N VAL A 139 4.95 -3.04 3.84
CA VAL A 139 3.74 -3.79 4.15
C VAL A 139 4.17 -5.13 4.72
N LYS A 140 3.77 -5.43 5.96
CA LYS A 140 4.09 -6.66 6.68
C LYS A 140 2.82 -7.41 7.05
N THR A 141 2.92 -8.73 7.16
CA THR A 141 1.89 -9.55 7.80
C THR A 141 1.78 -9.23 9.29
N LEU A 142 0.72 -9.70 9.94
CA LEU A 142 0.56 -9.61 11.40
C LEU A 142 1.69 -10.33 12.17
N SER A 143 2.34 -11.33 11.55
CA SER A 143 3.51 -12.03 12.08
C SER A 143 4.84 -11.30 11.82
N GLY A 144 4.82 -10.16 11.13
CA GLY A 144 6.01 -9.37 10.82
C GLY A 144 6.75 -9.74 9.53
N LYS A 145 6.26 -10.73 8.75
CA LYS A 145 6.84 -11.11 7.45
C LYS A 145 6.62 -9.98 6.44
N LEU A 146 7.68 -9.57 5.74
CA LEU A 146 7.61 -8.54 4.69
C LEU A 146 6.86 -9.07 3.46
N LEU A 147 5.85 -8.34 3.00
CA LEU A 147 5.09 -8.61 1.78
C LEU A 147 5.50 -7.69 0.64
N PHE A 148 5.76 -6.42 0.95
CA PHE A 148 6.14 -5.40 -0.01
C PHE A 148 7.01 -4.36 0.69
N SER A 149 8.11 -3.95 0.07
CA SER A 149 8.82 -2.72 0.44
C SER A 149 9.23 -1.91 -0.77
N ALA A 150 9.25 -0.60 -0.60
CA ALA A 150 9.79 0.32 -1.59
C ALA A 150 10.61 1.42 -0.89
N ASP A 151 11.80 1.68 -1.41
CA ASP A 151 12.67 2.80 -1.05
C ASP A 151 13.36 3.36 -2.31
N ASP A 152 14.30 4.30 -2.13
CA ASP A 152 15.00 4.96 -3.23
C ASP A 152 15.91 4.01 -4.05
N ASN A 153 16.28 2.85 -3.50
CA ASN A 153 17.21 1.90 -4.12
C ASN A 153 16.48 0.74 -4.79
N GLU A 154 15.47 0.17 -4.13
CA GLU A 154 14.80 -1.03 -4.63
C GLU A 154 13.32 -1.14 -4.23
N VAL A 155 12.62 -2.00 -4.98
CA VAL A 155 11.27 -2.46 -4.65
C VAL A 155 11.32 -3.97 -4.47
N VAL A 156 10.96 -4.44 -3.28
CA VAL A 156 10.99 -5.86 -2.92
C VAL A 156 9.56 -6.37 -2.78
N VAL A 157 9.26 -7.48 -3.47
CA VAL A 157 7.99 -8.19 -3.33
C VAL A 157 8.25 -9.51 -2.62
N GLY A 158 7.91 -9.57 -1.32
CA GLY A 158 8.11 -10.73 -0.44
C GLY A 158 6.96 -11.75 -0.45
N ALA A 159 6.01 -11.61 -1.39
CA ALA A 159 4.92 -12.56 -1.54
C ALA A 159 5.42 -13.91 -2.08
N GLU A 160 4.89 -15.02 -1.55
CA GLU A 160 5.26 -16.38 -2.01
C GLU A 160 4.87 -16.64 -3.48
N ARG A 161 3.84 -15.93 -3.95
CA ARG A 161 3.37 -16.03 -5.34
C ARG A 161 3.00 -14.66 -5.87
N LEU A 162 3.75 -14.19 -6.85
CA LEU A 162 3.41 -13.02 -7.65
C LEU A 162 2.70 -13.48 -8.93
N ARG A 163 1.47 -12.98 -9.17
CA ARG A 163 0.73 -13.20 -10.42
C ARG A 163 0.65 -11.88 -11.16
N VAL A 164 1.21 -11.81 -12.37
CA VAL A 164 1.10 -10.64 -13.24
C VAL A 164 -0.05 -10.87 -14.21
N LEU A 165 -1.16 -10.19 -13.97
CA LEU A 165 -2.39 -10.30 -14.76
C LEU A 165 -2.44 -9.15 -15.77
N GLY A 166 -1.72 -9.31 -16.89
CA GLY A 166 -1.85 -8.44 -18.06
C GLY A 166 -2.43 -9.24 -19.22
N ALA A 167 -3.37 -8.68 -19.98
CA ALA A 167 -3.93 -9.34 -21.17
C ALA A 167 -2.84 -9.72 -22.17
N GLU A 168 -1.79 -8.90 -22.26
CA GLU A 168 -0.61 -9.08 -23.11
C GLU A 168 0.62 -9.62 -22.35
N GLY A 169 0.44 -10.09 -21.12
CA GLY A 169 1.53 -10.52 -20.25
C GLY A 169 2.33 -9.34 -19.66
N THR A 170 3.65 -9.51 -19.52
CA THR A 170 4.55 -8.53 -18.90
C THR A 170 5.82 -8.41 -19.72
N VAL A 171 6.28 -7.16 -19.91
CA VAL A 171 7.52 -6.85 -20.62
C VAL A 171 8.60 -6.54 -19.62
N PHE A 172 9.71 -7.28 -19.68
CA PHE A 172 10.88 -7.03 -18.86
C PHE A 172 11.95 -6.35 -19.73
N PRO A 173 12.24 -5.05 -19.51
CA PRO A 173 13.20 -4.30 -20.33
C PRO A 173 14.65 -4.72 -20.08
N LYS A 174 14.91 -5.46 -19.01
CA LYS A 174 16.22 -5.97 -18.59
C LYS A 174 16.14 -7.48 -18.38
N SER A 175 17.26 -8.07 -17.97
CA SER A 175 17.35 -9.48 -17.64
C SER A 175 16.47 -9.85 -16.43
N ILE A 176 15.91 -11.05 -16.49
CA ILE A 176 15.24 -11.71 -15.36
C ILE A 176 16.17 -12.82 -14.90
N GLU A 177 16.49 -12.84 -13.62
CA GLU A 177 17.22 -13.94 -13.01
C GLU A 177 16.24 -14.85 -12.28
N THR A 178 16.22 -16.13 -12.64
CA THR A 178 15.38 -17.13 -11.98
C THR A 178 16.09 -18.49 -11.99
N PRO A 179 16.01 -19.27 -10.89
CA PRO A 179 16.61 -20.59 -10.85
C PRO A 179 15.87 -21.62 -11.73
N ASN A 180 14.60 -21.37 -12.06
CA ASN A 180 13.80 -22.29 -12.86
C ASN A 180 12.76 -21.53 -13.70
N VAL A 181 12.51 -22.01 -14.92
CA VAL A 181 11.44 -21.56 -15.81
C VAL A 181 10.61 -22.77 -16.17
N ARG A 182 9.32 -22.76 -15.80
CA ARG A 182 8.38 -23.86 -16.06
C ARG A 182 7.01 -23.32 -16.47
N ALA A 183 6.31 -24.07 -17.30
CA ALA A 183 4.90 -23.83 -17.60
C ALA A 183 3.98 -24.39 -16.50
N ASP A 184 2.71 -23.99 -16.52
CA ASP A 184 1.68 -24.63 -15.70
C ASP A 184 1.50 -26.11 -16.09
N PRO A 185 1.02 -26.97 -15.17
CA PRO A 185 0.66 -28.34 -15.51
C PRO A 185 -0.26 -28.40 -16.73
N PHE A 186 0.04 -29.33 -17.65
CA PHE A 186 -0.69 -29.53 -18.90
C PHE A 186 -0.63 -28.37 -19.90
N LYS A 187 0.24 -27.37 -19.68
CA LYS A 187 0.56 -26.33 -20.66
C LYS A 187 1.99 -26.51 -21.17
N GLU A 188 2.19 -26.16 -22.44
CA GLU A 188 3.51 -26.15 -23.06
C GLU A 188 4.34 -24.94 -22.59
N LEU A 189 5.62 -25.15 -22.30
CA LEU A 189 6.58 -24.07 -22.13
C LEU A 189 7.06 -23.62 -23.51
N ARG A 190 6.57 -22.49 -23.99
CA ARG A 190 6.98 -21.89 -25.25
C ARG A 190 8.01 -20.78 -25.02
N LEU A 191 9.22 -21.00 -25.52
CA LEU A 191 10.27 -19.98 -25.63
C LEU A 191 10.40 -19.65 -27.11
N GLU A 192 9.99 -18.45 -27.53
CA GLU A 192 9.98 -18.07 -28.95
C GLU A 192 10.51 -16.65 -29.17
N SER A 193 11.13 -16.46 -30.34
CA SER A 193 11.58 -15.15 -30.84
C SER A 193 11.06 -14.98 -32.26
N PRO A 194 9.85 -14.43 -32.45
CA PRO A 194 9.20 -14.38 -33.76
C PRO A 194 9.92 -13.53 -34.80
N THR A 195 10.70 -12.54 -34.35
CA THR A 195 11.31 -11.51 -35.21
C THR A 195 12.82 -11.59 -35.30
N ARG A 196 13.48 -12.33 -34.40
CA ARG A 196 14.95 -12.35 -34.29
C ARG A 196 15.42 -13.79 -34.02
N ALA A 197 16.22 -13.96 -32.97
CA ALA A 197 16.77 -15.23 -32.55
C ALA A 197 16.41 -15.49 -31.08
N LEU A 198 16.32 -16.77 -30.73
CA LEU A 198 16.35 -17.25 -29.36
C LEU A 198 17.75 -17.84 -29.14
N VAL A 199 18.50 -17.28 -28.19
CA VAL A 199 19.85 -17.74 -27.85
C VAL A 199 19.80 -18.37 -26.48
N MET A 200 20.32 -19.59 -26.36
CA MET A 200 20.51 -20.29 -25.10
C MET A 200 22.00 -20.57 -24.96
N GLU A 201 22.61 -20.09 -23.88
CA GLU A 201 24.03 -20.25 -23.59
C GLU A 201 24.18 -20.74 -22.15
N ALA A 202 25.08 -21.70 -21.92
CA ALA A 202 25.32 -22.25 -20.60
C ALA A 202 26.80 -22.59 -20.41
N PRO A 203 27.43 -22.24 -19.27
CA PRO A 203 28.86 -22.51 -19.03
C PRO A 203 29.22 -24.00 -19.02
N LYS A 204 28.29 -24.84 -18.54
CA LYS A 204 28.47 -26.30 -18.44
C LYS A 204 27.87 -27.07 -19.63
N GLY A 205 27.39 -26.37 -20.65
CA GLY A 205 26.63 -26.94 -21.75
C GLY A 205 25.12 -26.96 -21.50
N ILE A 206 24.37 -27.29 -22.55
CA ILE A 206 22.91 -27.31 -22.58
C ILE A 206 22.46 -28.75 -22.83
N GLU A 207 21.67 -29.30 -21.91
CA GLU A 207 21.03 -30.60 -22.07
C GLU A 207 19.56 -30.39 -22.45
N ILE A 208 19.15 -30.91 -23.60
CA ILE A 208 17.76 -30.90 -24.06
C ILE A 208 17.24 -32.34 -23.95
N ASN A 209 16.45 -32.62 -22.92
CA ASN A 209 15.90 -33.95 -22.66
C ASN A 209 14.36 -33.94 -22.82
N ALA A 210 13.83 -35.00 -23.43
CA ALA A 210 12.41 -35.26 -23.57
C ALA A 210 12.08 -36.62 -22.94
N GLU A 211 11.93 -36.66 -21.61
CA GLU A 211 11.69 -37.89 -20.83
C GLU A 211 10.42 -38.63 -21.29
N ALA A 212 9.38 -37.87 -21.66
CA ALA A 212 8.18 -38.37 -22.30
C ALA A 212 7.91 -37.58 -23.59
N GLY A 213 7.82 -38.29 -24.72
CA GLY A 213 7.49 -37.71 -26.02
C GLY A 213 8.65 -37.74 -27.02
N SER A 214 8.68 -36.77 -27.94
CA SER A 214 9.70 -36.67 -28.98
C SER A 214 10.24 -35.24 -29.07
N LEU A 215 11.56 -35.11 -29.20
CA LEU A 215 12.18 -33.85 -29.60
C LEU A 215 12.04 -33.69 -31.12
N LYS A 216 11.41 -32.59 -31.56
CA LYS A 216 11.27 -32.26 -32.99
C LYS A 216 11.91 -30.90 -33.26
N ALA A 217 12.98 -30.90 -34.06
CA ALA A 217 13.58 -29.68 -34.60
C ALA A 217 13.14 -29.51 -36.06
N THR A 218 12.59 -28.34 -36.39
CA THR A 218 12.20 -27.99 -37.77
C THR A 218 12.78 -26.64 -38.15
N CYS A 219 13.45 -26.56 -39.30
CA CYS A 219 13.99 -25.34 -39.87
C CYS A 219 13.35 -25.09 -41.25
N ARG A 220 13.17 -23.82 -41.63
CA ARG A 220 12.69 -23.47 -42.97
C ARG A 220 13.81 -23.50 -44.01
N THR A 221 15.00 -23.04 -43.62
CA THR A 221 16.16 -22.86 -44.51
C THR A 221 17.26 -23.86 -44.18
N GLU A 222 17.86 -23.75 -43.00
CA GLU A 222 19.04 -24.54 -42.63
C GLU A 222 18.97 -24.96 -41.15
N LEU A 223 19.41 -26.19 -40.87
CA LEU A 223 19.72 -26.68 -39.53
C LEU A 223 21.22 -26.98 -39.49
N LYS A 224 21.99 -26.13 -38.80
CA LYS A 224 23.43 -26.33 -38.59
C LYS A 224 23.70 -27.00 -37.25
N LEU A 225 24.29 -28.19 -37.27
CA LEU A 225 24.85 -28.87 -36.11
C LEU A 225 26.38 -28.82 -36.24
N GLU A 226 27.07 -28.18 -35.30
CA GLU A 226 28.51 -27.93 -35.37
C GLU A 226 29.16 -28.22 -34.02
N SER A 227 30.27 -28.94 -34.04
CA SER A 227 31.14 -29.18 -32.88
C SER A 227 32.52 -28.62 -33.20
N LYS A 228 33.04 -27.73 -32.35
CA LYS A 228 34.34 -27.06 -32.57
C LYS A 228 35.53 -27.93 -32.16
N ASP A 229 35.43 -28.55 -30.98
CA ASP A 229 36.52 -29.30 -30.35
C ASP A 229 36.16 -30.77 -30.07
N GLY A 230 35.01 -31.23 -30.56
CA GLY A 230 34.50 -32.57 -30.27
C GLY A 230 33.85 -33.23 -31.48
N GLU A 231 32.93 -34.15 -31.21
CA GLU A 231 32.19 -34.90 -32.22
C GLU A 231 30.68 -34.65 -32.11
N ILE A 232 29.96 -35.01 -33.16
CA ILE A 232 28.50 -35.04 -33.18
C ILE A 232 28.08 -36.51 -33.23
N THR A 233 27.50 -37.01 -32.14
CA THR A 233 27.15 -38.42 -31.99
C THR A 233 25.64 -38.60 -32.07
N LEU A 234 25.19 -39.30 -33.12
CA LEU A 234 23.80 -39.70 -33.31
C LEU A 234 23.66 -41.16 -32.89
N ASN A 235 23.32 -41.42 -31.63
CA ASN A 235 23.15 -42.78 -31.11
C ASN A 235 21.66 -43.16 -31.10
N SER A 236 21.24 -43.97 -32.07
CA SER A 236 19.87 -44.48 -32.15
C SER A 236 19.82 -45.81 -32.90
N ALA A 237 18.85 -46.66 -32.57
CA ALA A 237 18.62 -47.91 -33.31
C ALA A 237 18.28 -47.66 -34.80
N LYS A 238 17.71 -46.50 -35.14
CA LYS A 238 17.35 -46.14 -36.52
C LYS A 238 17.59 -44.65 -36.75
N ILE A 239 18.59 -44.31 -37.56
CA ILE A 239 18.82 -42.97 -38.09
C ILE A 239 18.28 -42.92 -39.52
N LYS A 240 17.46 -41.91 -39.83
CA LYS A 240 16.87 -41.75 -41.17
C LYS A 240 17.29 -40.42 -41.77
N LEU A 241 17.90 -40.49 -42.95
CA LEU A 241 18.17 -39.35 -43.82
C LEU A 241 17.29 -39.53 -45.07
N PRO A 242 16.02 -39.10 -45.03
CA PRO A 242 15.11 -39.30 -46.16
C PRO A 242 15.54 -38.43 -47.36
N ASN A 243 15.13 -38.85 -48.55
CA ASN A 243 15.33 -38.10 -49.80
C ASN A 243 16.80 -37.88 -50.21
N LEU A 244 17.70 -38.79 -49.82
CA LEU A 244 19.03 -38.82 -50.41
C LEU A 244 18.93 -39.12 -51.92
N PRO A 245 19.61 -38.35 -52.78
CA PRO A 245 19.63 -38.62 -54.22
C PRO A 245 20.23 -40.01 -54.49
N GLN A 246 19.72 -40.69 -55.51
CA GLN A 246 20.26 -41.97 -55.95
C GLN A 246 21.32 -41.73 -57.04
N GLY A 247 22.49 -42.34 -56.87
CA GLY A 247 23.54 -42.44 -57.88
C GLY A 247 23.12 -43.38 -59.01
N SER A 248 23.56 -43.08 -60.23
CA SER A 248 23.34 -43.95 -61.38
C SER A 248 24.36 -45.09 -61.40
N SER A 249 23.92 -46.35 -61.27
CA SER A 249 24.74 -47.52 -61.64
C SER A 249 24.39 -47.97 -63.06
N SER A 250 25.41 -48.13 -63.89
CA SER A 250 25.26 -48.75 -65.21
C SER A 250 25.32 -50.27 -65.10
N SER A 251 24.29 -50.92 -65.64
CA SER A 251 24.14 -52.34 -65.96
C SER A 251 23.85 -53.34 -64.82
N ALA A 252 22.60 -53.80 -64.87
CA ALA A 252 22.14 -55.18 -64.70
C ALA A 252 22.34 -55.88 -63.34
N GLY A 253 21.22 -56.13 -62.64
CA GLY A 253 21.12 -57.26 -61.72
C GLY A 253 20.23 -57.06 -60.50
N SER A 254 18.92 -57.24 -60.66
CA SER A 254 17.91 -57.39 -59.59
C SER A 254 17.68 -56.18 -58.66
N ARG A 255 16.44 -56.04 -58.19
CA ARG A 255 16.03 -55.04 -57.18
C ARG A 255 16.66 -55.36 -55.82
N GLN A 256 17.91 -55.00 -55.59
CA GLN A 256 18.52 -55.11 -54.26
C GLN A 256 18.01 -53.98 -53.36
N LYS A 257 17.68 -54.33 -52.10
CA LYS A 257 17.20 -53.39 -51.07
C LYS A 257 18.32 -52.86 -50.17
N ILE A 258 19.58 -53.14 -50.53
CA ILE A 258 20.77 -52.74 -49.78
C ILE A 258 21.44 -51.63 -50.57
N TYR A 259 21.76 -50.53 -49.89
CA TYR A 259 22.38 -49.36 -50.48
C TYR A 259 23.64 -49.01 -49.69
N GLU A 260 24.64 -48.49 -50.39
CA GLU A 260 25.81 -47.83 -49.82
C GLU A 260 25.52 -46.33 -49.69
N LEU A 261 25.99 -45.71 -48.60
CA LEU A 261 25.94 -44.26 -48.41
C LEU A 261 27.27 -43.66 -48.83
N CYS A 262 27.25 -42.84 -49.89
CA CYS A 262 28.44 -42.22 -50.46
C CYS A 262 28.50 -40.74 -50.09
N VAL A 263 29.72 -40.24 -49.84
CA VAL A 263 29.99 -38.84 -49.48
C VAL A 263 30.81 -38.19 -50.60
N CYS A 264 30.32 -37.10 -51.18
CA CYS A 264 31.06 -36.29 -52.15
C CYS A 264 32.12 -35.43 -51.45
N PRO A 265 33.18 -34.96 -52.15
CA PRO A 265 34.16 -34.02 -51.58
C PRO A 265 33.56 -32.70 -51.07
N ASN A 266 32.38 -32.30 -51.58
CA ASN A 266 31.63 -31.12 -51.13
C ASN A 266 30.70 -31.40 -49.93
N GLY A 267 30.73 -32.60 -49.35
CA GLY A 267 29.93 -33.00 -48.19
C GLY A 267 28.51 -33.48 -48.49
N ARG A 268 28.08 -33.48 -49.76
CA ARG A 268 26.77 -34.05 -50.14
C ARG A 268 26.77 -35.57 -49.98
N LEU A 269 25.63 -36.09 -49.50
CA LEU A 269 25.38 -37.51 -49.32
C LEU A 269 24.48 -38.04 -50.44
N PHE A 270 24.75 -39.24 -50.93
CA PHE A 270 23.90 -39.92 -51.91
C PHE A 270 23.90 -41.44 -51.72
N LEU A 271 22.86 -42.09 -52.24
CA LEU A 271 22.70 -43.54 -52.17
C LEU A 271 23.22 -44.20 -53.45
N SER A 272 24.02 -45.27 -53.32
CA SER A 272 24.38 -46.15 -54.43
C SER A 272 23.86 -47.57 -54.16
N GLN A 273 23.49 -48.31 -55.20
CA GLN A 273 23.03 -49.70 -55.04
C GLN A 273 24.21 -50.60 -54.65
N ALA A 274 24.12 -51.31 -53.53
CA ALA A 274 25.23 -52.10 -53.01
C ALA A 274 25.57 -53.30 -53.92
N GLY A 275 26.82 -53.39 -54.35
CA GLY A 275 27.35 -54.50 -55.16
C GLY A 275 28.25 -55.44 -54.37
N SER A 276 28.93 -56.36 -55.06
CA SER A 276 30.01 -57.19 -54.47
C SER A 276 31.26 -56.37 -54.14
N SER A 277 31.43 -55.21 -54.77
CA SER A 277 32.45 -54.20 -54.49
C SER A 277 31.79 -52.85 -54.26
N SER A 278 32.53 -51.91 -53.67
CA SER A 278 32.03 -50.55 -53.49
C SER A 278 31.63 -49.93 -54.83
N THR A 279 30.42 -49.39 -54.86
CA THR A 279 29.77 -48.77 -56.01
C THR A 279 29.72 -47.25 -55.89
N CYS A 280 30.34 -46.68 -54.86
CA CYS A 280 30.47 -45.23 -54.67
C CYS A 280 31.39 -44.62 -55.73
N GLN A 281 30.85 -44.42 -56.93
CA GLN A 281 31.50 -43.67 -58.00
C GLN A 281 31.03 -42.22 -57.97
N ILE A 282 31.91 -41.29 -58.34
CA ILE A 282 31.58 -39.86 -58.40
C ILE A 282 30.46 -39.67 -59.42
N ASN A 283 29.25 -39.39 -58.92
CA ASN A 283 28.15 -38.96 -59.75
C ASN A 283 28.23 -37.44 -59.91
N THR A 284 28.63 -36.98 -61.10
CA THR A 284 28.76 -35.56 -61.43
C THR A 284 27.45 -34.80 -61.24
N SER A 285 26.28 -35.41 -61.44
CA SER A 285 24.98 -34.75 -61.21
C SER A 285 24.67 -34.43 -59.74
N VAL A 286 25.34 -35.10 -58.80
CA VAL A 286 25.12 -34.95 -57.36
C VAL A 286 26.29 -34.25 -56.67
N CYS A 287 27.52 -34.60 -57.09
CA CYS A 287 28.75 -34.09 -56.48
C CYS A 287 29.29 -32.79 -57.09
N LEU A 288 28.75 -32.31 -58.22
CA LEU A 288 29.03 -30.96 -58.76
C LEU A 288 28.20 -29.87 -58.06
#